data_AF-A0A941XB63-F1
#
_entry.id   AF-A0A941XB63-F1
#
_cell.length_a   1.000
_cell.length_b   1.000
_cell.length_c   1.000
_cell.angle_alpha   90.00
_cell.angle_beta   90.00
_cell.angle_gamma   90.00
#
_symmetry.space_group_name_H-M   'P 1'
#
loop_
_entity.id
_entity.type
_entity.pdbx_description
1 polymer ?
#
loop_
_entity_poly.entity_id
_entity_poly.type
_entity_poly.pdbx_seq_one_letter_code
_entity_poly.pdbx_strand_id
1 'polypeptide(L)'
;MGKIIIAGIGPGCEEDITPAVGAAIAMSDVVVGYKYYFAFIRKWIKEGGECVDSGMRKERERAAVAFDYAEQGKTVCVISSGDAGIYGMAPLLWEMKRERNAAVEMEVLPGISAFQKAAALLGAPIGHDFCVISLSDLLTPWEKIERRIQAAATADFITAVYNPKSEGRYWQLYRLKEIFLQERAGNTPVGFVRQAGRPEEEVKLTTLSDFDPEEVDMFTVVLIGNSQSYQWQHKFITPRGYYRATEEASTKPGQEIMIRSFRTIASELRNPDIPFDRKWALLHAIHTTADFDMENIFYADEGAVEQIYKALSGGQVDTIVTDVTMVASGIRKKALERLGVNVKCYLGDPRVEEMALKWNITRTQAGIRLAVEEHPDALYAFGNAPTALMELCRLIRQGKANPAGVVGAPVGFVNVKESKYMLKALGKLPKIMVEGRKGGSNLAATLVNAVLCFDDAEQLWPGRDL
;
A
#
# COMPACT_ATOMS: atom_id res chain seq x y z
N MET A 1 -48.71 -17.80 21.65
CA MET A 1 -47.69 -16.77 21.87
C MET A 1 -47.42 -16.16 20.51
N GLY A 2 -47.46 -14.83 20.36
CA GLY A 2 -47.24 -14.21 19.04
C GLY A 2 -45.77 -14.16 18.65
N LYS A 3 -45.53 -13.91 17.36
CA LYS A 3 -44.22 -13.98 16.72
C LYS A 3 -44.01 -12.80 15.77
N ILE A 4 -42.81 -12.22 15.79
CA ILE A 4 -42.35 -11.23 14.81
C ILE A 4 -41.24 -11.84 13.97
N ILE A 5 -41.47 -11.94 12.67
CA ILE A 5 -40.47 -12.31 11.66
C ILE A 5 -39.98 -11.02 11.00
N ILE A 6 -38.68 -10.78 11.00
CA ILE A 6 -38.08 -9.59 10.40
C ILE A 6 -37.39 -10.02 9.11
N ALA A 7 -37.94 -9.62 7.96
CA ALA A 7 -37.56 -10.20 6.67
C ALA A 7 -36.95 -9.16 5.73
N GLY A 8 -35.77 -9.48 5.18
CA GLY A 8 -35.17 -8.74 4.06
C GLY A 8 -35.74 -9.21 2.72
N ILE A 9 -36.45 -8.33 2.00
CA ILE A 9 -37.13 -8.69 0.74
C ILE A 9 -36.24 -8.51 -0.51
N GLY A 10 -34.92 -8.38 -0.33
CA GLY A 10 -34.04 -8.12 -1.46
C GLY A 10 -34.15 -6.69 -2.01
N PRO A 11 -33.40 -6.36 -3.07
CA PRO A 11 -33.27 -4.99 -3.57
C PRO A 11 -34.53 -4.52 -4.34
N GLY A 12 -35.32 -5.44 -4.90
CA GLY A 12 -36.59 -5.11 -5.55
C GLY A 12 -37.06 -6.09 -6.64
N CYS A 13 -36.22 -7.05 -7.05
CA CYS A 13 -36.63 -8.11 -7.96
C CYS A 13 -37.26 -9.27 -7.20
N GLU A 14 -38.28 -9.89 -7.80
CA GLU A 14 -38.96 -11.07 -7.26
C GLU A 14 -38.00 -12.27 -7.09
N GLU A 15 -37.04 -12.44 -8.00
CA GLU A 15 -36.05 -13.52 -7.98
C GLU A 15 -35.03 -13.37 -6.85
N ASP A 16 -34.84 -12.14 -6.36
CA ASP A 16 -33.91 -11.85 -5.26
C ASP A 16 -34.56 -12.07 -3.87
N ILE A 17 -35.88 -12.37 -3.83
CA ILE A 17 -36.58 -12.74 -2.60
C ILE A 17 -36.33 -14.21 -2.30
N THR A 18 -35.74 -14.47 -1.12
CA THR A 18 -35.42 -15.85 -0.73
C THR A 18 -36.69 -16.68 -0.50
N PRO A 19 -36.66 -18.01 -0.74
CA PRO A 19 -37.80 -18.88 -0.46
C PRO A 19 -38.28 -18.81 0.99
N ALA A 20 -37.35 -18.66 1.94
CA ALA A 20 -37.67 -18.51 3.36
C ALA A 20 -38.49 -17.24 3.65
N VAL A 21 -38.12 -16.11 3.05
CA VAL A 21 -38.86 -14.85 3.18
C VAL A 21 -40.24 -14.95 2.53
N GLY A 22 -40.34 -15.54 1.34
CA GLY A 22 -41.62 -15.80 0.69
C GLY A 22 -42.57 -16.65 1.54
N ALA A 23 -42.05 -17.73 2.14
CA ALA A 23 -42.83 -18.59 3.04
C ALA A 23 -43.26 -17.85 4.31
N ALA A 24 -42.39 -17.03 4.90
CA ALA A 24 -42.70 -16.23 6.09
C ALA A 24 -43.81 -15.21 5.83
N ILE A 25 -43.80 -14.54 4.68
CA ILE A 25 -44.88 -13.62 4.29
C ILE A 25 -46.19 -14.39 4.11
N ALA A 26 -46.17 -15.55 3.45
CA ALA A 26 -47.35 -16.36 3.19
C ALA A 26 -48.02 -16.91 4.46
N MET A 27 -47.24 -17.22 5.51
CA MET A 27 -47.79 -17.70 6.78
C MET A 27 -48.23 -16.58 7.74
N SER A 28 -47.82 -15.34 7.50
CA SER A 28 -48.07 -14.24 8.45
C SER A 28 -49.50 -13.73 8.43
N ASP A 29 -50.03 -13.38 9.61
CA ASP A 29 -51.34 -12.75 9.77
C ASP A 29 -51.33 -11.28 9.36
N VAL A 30 -50.24 -10.60 9.69
CA VAL A 30 -50.04 -9.18 9.41
C VAL A 30 -48.68 -8.97 8.78
N VAL A 31 -48.63 -8.18 7.71
CA VAL A 31 -47.38 -7.73 7.09
C VAL A 31 -47.24 -6.23 7.34
N VAL A 32 -46.18 -5.85 8.04
CA VAL A 32 -45.90 -4.46 8.42
C VAL A 32 -44.71 -3.96 7.62
N GLY A 33 -44.85 -2.81 6.97
CA GLY A 33 -43.82 -2.32 6.06
C GLY A 33 -44.07 -0.91 5.55
N TYR A 34 -43.24 -0.52 4.58
CA TYR A 34 -43.46 0.71 3.82
C TYR A 34 -44.34 0.38 2.60
N LYS A 35 -45.37 1.18 2.33
CA LYS A 35 -46.31 0.98 1.20
C LYS A 35 -45.64 0.60 -0.12
N TYR A 36 -44.53 1.24 -0.45
CA TYR A 36 -43.79 0.97 -1.69
C TYR A 36 -43.30 -0.48 -1.77
N TYR A 37 -42.90 -1.08 -0.65
CA TYR A 37 -42.36 -2.45 -0.60
C TYR A 37 -43.43 -3.53 -0.77
N PHE A 38 -44.69 -3.23 -0.43
CA PHE A 38 -45.79 -4.18 -0.62
C PHE A 38 -46.00 -4.54 -2.08
N ALA A 39 -45.65 -3.65 -3.02
CA ALA A 39 -45.73 -3.94 -4.45
C ALA A 39 -44.87 -5.15 -4.86
N PHE A 40 -43.72 -5.35 -4.21
CA PHE A 40 -42.77 -6.42 -4.54
C PHE A 40 -43.14 -7.79 -3.99
N ILE A 41 -44.00 -7.83 -2.97
CA ILE A 41 -44.33 -9.07 -2.24
C ILE A 41 -45.78 -9.54 -2.42
N ARG A 42 -46.57 -8.87 -3.28
CA ARG A 42 -48.01 -9.11 -3.43
C ARG A 42 -48.38 -10.58 -3.61
N LYS A 43 -47.62 -11.32 -4.40
CA LYS A 43 -47.92 -12.73 -4.71
C LYS A 43 -47.79 -13.69 -3.50
N TRP A 44 -47.08 -13.28 -2.44
CA TRP A 44 -46.92 -14.08 -1.23
C TRP A 44 -47.87 -13.66 -0.11
N ILE A 45 -48.51 -12.48 -0.21
CA ILE A 45 -49.46 -12.05 0.80
C ILE A 45 -50.68 -12.96 0.71
N LYS A 46 -51.02 -13.64 1.82
CA LYS A 46 -52.18 -14.53 1.88
C LYS A 46 -53.48 -13.77 1.59
N GLU A 47 -54.46 -14.47 1.06
CA GLU A 47 -55.79 -13.91 0.83
C GLU A 47 -56.41 -13.45 2.17
N GLY A 48 -56.84 -12.18 2.25
CA GLY A 48 -57.30 -11.56 3.50
C GLY A 48 -56.18 -11.15 4.48
N GLY A 49 -54.91 -11.26 4.11
CA GLY A 49 -53.78 -10.81 4.93
C GLY A 49 -53.76 -9.29 5.13
N GLU A 50 -53.54 -8.87 6.37
CA GLU A 50 -53.56 -7.45 6.75
C GLU A 50 -52.21 -6.79 6.44
N CYS A 51 -52.18 -5.75 5.60
CA CYS A 51 -50.97 -4.97 5.32
C CYS A 51 -51.05 -3.61 6.01
N VAL A 52 -50.10 -3.34 6.90
CA VAL A 52 -50.08 -2.11 7.70
C VAL A 52 -48.96 -1.19 7.24
N ASP A 53 -49.36 -0.06 6.63
CA ASP A 53 -48.46 1.01 6.23
C ASP A 53 -48.23 1.99 7.38
N SER A 54 -46.98 2.41 7.55
CA SER A 54 -46.56 3.39 8.55
C SER A 54 -45.95 4.65 7.92
N GLY A 55 -45.80 4.72 6.59
CA GLY A 55 -45.12 5.82 5.91
C GLY A 55 -43.59 5.82 6.06
N MET A 56 -42.92 6.81 5.46
CA MET A 56 -41.45 7.01 5.56
C MET A 56 -41.07 7.73 6.86
N ARG A 57 -39.87 7.43 7.39
CA ARG A 57 -39.28 8.05 8.61
C ARG A 57 -40.02 7.78 9.94
N LYS A 58 -40.93 6.81 9.95
CA LYS A 58 -41.71 6.38 11.11
C LYS A 58 -41.34 4.97 11.58
N GLU A 59 -40.05 4.66 11.57
CA GLU A 59 -39.55 3.31 11.91
C GLU A 59 -39.93 2.90 13.33
N ARG A 60 -39.90 3.83 14.30
CA ARG A 60 -40.35 3.57 15.69
C ARG A 60 -41.84 3.24 15.76
N GLU A 61 -42.70 3.96 15.05
CA GLU A 61 -44.13 3.67 14.99
C GLU A 61 -44.39 2.32 14.32
N ARG A 62 -43.65 2.01 13.25
CA ARG A 62 -43.72 0.72 12.55
C ARG A 62 -43.38 -0.45 13.48
N ALA A 63 -42.29 -0.32 14.22
CA ALA A 63 -41.88 -1.32 15.20
C ALA A 63 -42.94 -1.47 16.30
N ALA A 64 -43.50 -0.36 16.81
CA ALA A 64 -44.55 -0.39 17.82
C ALA A 64 -45.79 -1.16 17.37
N VAL A 65 -46.29 -0.85 16.17
CA VAL A 65 -47.45 -1.54 15.57
C VAL A 65 -47.20 -3.05 15.45
N ALA A 66 -45.99 -3.46 15.06
CA ALA A 66 -45.65 -4.89 14.96
C ALA A 66 -45.73 -5.61 16.32
N PHE A 67 -45.26 -4.97 17.40
CA PHE A 67 -45.42 -5.50 18.76
C PHE A 67 -46.89 -5.57 19.18
N ASP A 68 -47.67 -4.53 18.90
CA ASP A 68 -49.07 -4.48 19.33
C ASP A 68 -49.89 -5.64 18.73
N TYR A 69 -49.64 -6.02 17.47
CA TYR A 69 -50.26 -7.21 16.86
C TYR A 69 -49.69 -8.53 17.39
N ALA A 70 -48.37 -8.61 17.61
CA ALA A 70 -47.75 -9.82 18.12
C ALA A 70 -48.16 -10.12 19.57
N GLU A 71 -48.38 -9.10 20.40
CA GLU A 71 -48.89 -9.24 21.77
C GLU A 71 -50.34 -9.75 21.81
N GLN A 72 -51.11 -9.49 20.74
CA GLN A 72 -52.43 -10.10 20.51
C GLN A 72 -52.35 -11.56 20.05
N GLY A 73 -51.14 -12.14 19.93
CA GLY A 73 -50.91 -13.52 19.54
C GLY A 73 -50.79 -13.76 18.04
N LYS A 74 -50.77 -12.71 17.21
CA LYS A 74 -50.62 -12.83 15.75
C LYS A 74 -49.18 -13.15 15.34
N THR A 75 -49.03 -13.74 14.15
CA THR A 75 -47.74 -13.83 13.44
C THR A 75 -47.57 -12.62 12.55
N VAL A 76 -46.53 -11.82 12.80
CA VAL A 76 -46.29 -10.54 12.14
C VAL A 76 -44.99 -10.62 11.33
N CYS A 77 -45.04 -10.30 10.04
CA CYS A 77 -43.85 -10.15 9.20
C CYS A 77 -43.53 -8.67 9.01
N VAL A 78 -42.40 -8.23 9.53
CA VAL A 78 -41.88 -6.86 9.34
C VAL A 78 -40.86 -6.87 8.22
N ILE A 79 -41.21 -6.22 7.10
CA ILE A 79 -40.38 -6.25 5.89
C ILE A 79 -39.42 -5.05 5.81
N SER A 80 -38.21 -5.30 5.33
CA SER A 80 -37.19 -4.30 4.99
C SER A 80 -36.67 -4.54 3.57
N SER A 81 -36.39 -3.49 2.81
CA SER A 81 -35.67 -3.62 1.53
C SER A 81 -34.25 -4.10 1.76
N GLY A 82 -33.74 -4.93 0.86
CA GLY A 82 -32.42 -5.51 0.96
C GLY A 82 -32.37 -6.56 2.07
N ASP A 83 -31.43 -6.40 2.99
CA ASP A 83 -31.30 -7.20 4.20
C ASP A 83 -31.89 -6.46 5.41
N ALA A 84 -32.60 -7.16 6.30
CA ALA A 84 -33.22 -6.55 7.47
C ALA A 84 -32.24 -6.03 8.53
N GLY A 85 -31.01 -6.54 8.54
CA GLY A 85 -29.93 -6.13 9.45
C GLY A 85 -29.08 -4.97 8.93
N ILE A 86 -29.09 -4.68 7.62
CA ILE A 86 -28.28 -3.62 7.01
C ILE A 86 -29.13 -2.35 6.86
N TYR A 87 -29.00 -1.45 7.83
CA TYR A 87 -29.78 -0.19 7.91
C TYR A 87 -31.31 -0.43 7.78
N GLY A 88 -31.78 -1.60 8.24
CA GLY A 88 -33.17 -2.04 8.21
C GLY A 88 -33.81 -2.09 9.60
N MET A 89 -34.95 -2.80 9.70
CA MET A 89 -35.79 -2.82 10.91
C MET A 89 -35.29 -3.73 12.03
N ALA A 90 -34.36 -4.67 11.76
CA ALA A 90 -33.99 -5.68 12.75
C ALA A 90 -33.36 -5.10 14.03
N PRO A 91 -32.38 -4.17 13.97
CA PRO A 91 -31.80 -3.57 15.17
C PRO A 91 -32.86 -2.88 16.05
N LEU A 92 -33.73 -2.07 15.43
CA LEU A 92 -34.76 -1.31 16.13
C LEU A 92 -35.78 -2.21 16.83
N LEU A 93 -36.22 -3.30 16.19
CA LEU A 93 -37.16 -4.24 16.80
C LEU A 93 -36.53 -4.97 17.99
N TRP A 94 -35.25 -5.32 17.93
CA TRP A 94 -34.54 -5.94 19.07
C TRP A 94 -34.35 -4.95 20.23
N GLU A 95 -33.98 -3.70 19.94
CA GLU A 95 -33.92 -2.63 20.94
C GLU A 95 -35.27 -2.44 21.62
N MET A 96 -36.35 -2.36 20.84
CA MET A 96 -37.71 -2.18 21.35
C MET A 96 -38.20 -3.39 22.15
N LYS A 97 -37.91 -4.64 21.74
CA LYS A 97 -38.24 -5.84 22.52
C LYS A 97 -37.62 -5.77 23.92
N ARG A 98 -36.34 -5.38 24.00
CA ARG A 98 -35.62 -5.23 25.26
C ARG A 98 -36.26 -4.12 26.12
N GLU A 99 -36.53 -2.96 25.55
CA GLU A 99 -37.12 -1.83 26.28
C GLU A 99 -38.54 -2.13 26.80
N ARG A 100 -39.35 -2.83 26.00
CA ARG A 100 -40.70 -3.26 26.39
C ARG A 100 -40.72 -4.47 27.33
N ASN A 101 -39.60 -5.19 27.48
CA ASN A 101 -39.53 -6.50 28.11
C ASN A 101 -40.59 -7.48 27.53
N ALA A 102 -40.78 -7.45 26.21
CA ALA A 102 -41.86 -8.18 25.55
C ALA A 102 -41.54 -9.69 25.41
N ALA A 103 -42.51 -10.55 25.74
CA ALA A 103 -42.40 -12.01 25.65
C ALA A 103 -42.63 -12.57 24.22
N VAL A 104 -42.62 -11.71 23.20
CA VAL A 104 -42.86 -12.05 21.79
C VAL A 104 -41.67 -12.82 21.19
N GLU A 105 -41.91 -13.90 20.45
CA GLU A 105 -40.85 -14.61 19.71
C GLU A 105 -40.33 -13.74 18.56
N MET A 106 -39.02 -13.70 18.32
CA MET A 106 -38.43 -12.93 17.22
C MET A 106 -37.48 -13.78 16.38
N GLU A 107 -37.59 -13.65 15.06
CA GLU A 107 -36.74 -14.32 14.07
C GLU A 107 -36.32 -13.30 13.00
N VAL A 108 -35.06 -13.38 12.53
CA VAL A 108 -34.55 -12.53 11.45
C VAL A 108 -34.25 -13.41 10.24
N LEU A 109 -34.83 -13.06 9.10
CA LEU A 109 -34.58 -13.72 7.82
C LEU A 109 -33.75 -12.81 6.90
N PRO A 110 -32.60 -13.30 6.40
CA PRO A 110 -31.69 -12.50 5.59
C PRO A 110 -32.25 -12.24 4.20
N GLY A 111 -31.76 -11.17 3.56
CA GLY A 111 -32.07 -10.81 2.18
C GLY A 111 -30.84 -10.38 1.40
N ILE A 112 -30.94 -10.37 0.07
CA ILE A 112 -29.88 -9.83 -0.80
C ILE A 112 -29.84 -8.32 -0.64
N SER A 113 -28.75 -7.77 -0.12
CA SER A 113 -28.63 -6.33 0.08
C SER A 113 -28.30 -5.59 -1.23
N ALA A 114 -28.67 -4.32 -1.31
CA ALA A 114 -28.51 -3.51 -2.51
C ALA A 114 -27.06 -3.45 -3.03
N PHE A 115 -26.05 -3.40 -2.16
CA PHE A 115 -24.64 -3.43 -2.56
C PHE A 115 -24.24 -4.75 -3.25
N GLN A 116 -24.82 -5.89 -2.84
CA GLN A 116 -24.51 -7.18 -3.43
C GLN A 116 -25.07 -7.25 -4.86
N LYS A 117 -26.30 -6.76 -5.04
CA LYS A 117 -26.92 -6.66 -6.37
C LYS A 117 -26.15 -5.68 -7.26
N ALA A 118 -25.85 -4.49 -6.75
CA ALA A 118 -25.05 -3.50 -7.47
C ALA A 118 -23.67 -4.06 -7.87
N ALA A 119 -23.01 -4.78 -6.97
CA ALA A 119 -21.73 -5.42 -7.26
C ALA A 119 -21.84 -6.46 -8.38
N ALA A 120 -22.87 -7.31 -8.35
CA ALA A 120 -23.09 -8.31 -9.40
C ALA A 120 -23.36 -7.69 -10.78
N LEU A 121 -24.05 -6.55 -10.82
CA LEU A 121 -24.31 -5.79 -12.06
C LEU A 121 -23.02 -5.15 -12.60
N LEU A 122 -22.21 -4.57 -11.71
CA LEU A 122 -20.95 -3.90 -12.03
C LEU A 122 -19.81 -4.87 -12.39
N GLY A 123 -19.82 -6.10 -11.88
CA GLY A 123 -18.79 -7.12 -12.10
C GLY A 123 -18.37 -7.82 -10.81
N ALA A 124 -17.16 -7.54 -10.33
CA ALA A 124 -16.59 -8.09 -9.10
C ALA A 124 -15.90 -7.01 -8.23
N PRO A 125 -16.59 -5.90 -7.88
CA PRO A 125 -15.98 -4.80 -7.11
C PRO A 125 -15.66 -5.18 -5.66
N ILE A 126 -16.44 -6.07 -5.05
CA ILE A 126 -16.32 -6.46 -3.62
C ILE A 126 -15.50 -7.75 -3.43
N GLY A 127 -14.54 -8.02 -4.32
CA GLY A 127 -13.73 -9.24 -4.30
C GLY A 127 -12.68 -9.32 -3.20
N HIS A 128 -12.50 -8.25 -2.42
CA HIS A 128 -11.53 -8.10 -1.33
C HIS A 128 -12.22 -7.46 -0.11
N ASP A 129 -11.46 -7.20 0.95
CA ASP A 129 -11.89 -6.44 2.12
C ASP A 129 -12.68 -5.18 1.75
N PHE A 130 -13.91 -5.11 2.26
CA PHE A 130 -14.82 -4.01 1.99
C PHE A 130 -15.56 -3.59 3.26
N CYS A 131 -16.09 -2.37 3.23
CA CYS A 131 -16.96 -1.85 4.28
C CYS A 131 -18.23 -1.23 3.69
N VAL A 132 -19.23 -1.03 4.54
CA VAL A 132 -20.50 -0.38 4.20
C VAL A 132 -20.69 0.83 5.10
N ILE A 133 -20.92 1.99 4.48
CA ILE A 133 -21.09 3.27 5.19
C ILE A 133 -22.39 3.92 4.73
N SER A 134 -23.22 4.35 5.68
CA SER A 134 -24.38 5.21 5.43
C SER A 134 -23.98 6.67 5.59
N LEU A 135 -24.36 7.52 4.64
CA LEU A 135 -24.18 8.98 4.74
C LEU A 135 -25.33 9.70 5.46
N SER A 136 -26.30 8.95 6.01
CA SER A 136 -27.38 9.53 6.79
C SER A 136 -26.91 9.96 8.18
N ASP A 137 -26.83 11.27 8.39
CA ASP A 137 -26.48 11.94 9.64
C ASP A 137 -27.67 12.17 10.60
N LEU A 138 -28.88 11.72 10.23
CA LEU A 138 -30.11 11.92 11.01
C LEU A 138 -30.01 11.47 12.48
N LEU A 139 -29.36 10.32 12.73
CA LEU A 139 -29.17 9.74 14.08
C LEU A 139 -27.69 9.54 14.42
N THR A 140 -26.79 9.86 13.50
CA THR A 140 -25.34 9.68 13.67
C THR A 140 -24.64 11.00 13.39
N PRO A 141 -23.95 11.60 14.37
CA PRO A 141 -23.20 12.84 14.15
C PRO A 141 -22.22 12.72 12.98
N TRP A 142 -22.15 13.77 12.15
CA TRP A 142 -21.34 13.78 10.93
C TRP A 142 -19.87 13.46 11.22
N GLU A 143 -19.31 13.95 12.32
CA GLU A 143 -17.91 13.73 12.71
C GLU A 143 -17.58 12.24 12.84
N LYS A 144 -18.57 11.43 13.25
CA LYS A 144 -18.42 9.97 13.34
C LYS A 144 -18.49 9.31 11.95
N ILE A 145 -19.32 9.82 11.05
CA ILE A 145 -19.42 9.34 9.67
C ILE A 145 -18.12 9.68 8.94
N GLU A 146 -17.65 10.91 9.03
CA GLU A 146 -16.40 11.37 8.43
C GLU A 146 -15.19 10.57 8.92
N ARG A 147 -15.11 10.28 10.23
CA ARG A 147 -14.07 9.39 10.76
C ARG A 147 -14.10 8.00 10.15
N ARG A 148 -15.29 7.44 9.87
CA ARG A 148 -15.42 6.13 9.20
C ARG A 148 -14.99 6.21 7.73
N ILE A 149 -15.34 7.30 7.05
CA ILE A 149 -14.92 7.55 5.66
C ILE A 149 -13.40 7.63 5.58
N GLN A 150 -12.77 8.43 6.45
CA GLN A 150 -11.32 8.54 6.53
C GLN A 150 -10.67 7.18 6.83
N ALA A 151 -11.21 6.42 7.79
CA ALA A 151 -10.68 5.10 8.11
C ALA A 151 -10.78 4.13 6.92
N ALA A 152 -11.91 4.13 6.20
CA ALA A 152 -12.08 3.30 5.01
C ALA A 152 -11.12 3.70 3.88
N ALA A 153 -10.93 5.00 3.67
CA ALA A 153 -9.98 5.53 2.71
C ALA A 153 -8.54 5.17 3.09
N THR A 154 -8.06 5.54 4.28
CA THR A 154 -6.66 5.28 4.68
C THR A 154 -6.34 3.77 4.77
N ALA A 155 -7.30 2.91 5.13
CA ALA A 155 -7.06 1.47 5.28
C ALA A 155 -7.30 0.63 4.00
N ASP A 156 -7.39 1.26 2.84
CA ASP A 156 -7.56 0.59 1.54
C ASP A 156 -8.82 -0.27 1.35
N PHE A 157 -9.93 0.05 2.05
CA PHE A 157 -11.18 -0.69 1.90
C PHE A 157 -11.93 -0.31 0.62
N ILE A 158 -12.47 -1.31 -0.08
CA ILE A 158 -13.60 -1.09 -1.00
C ILE A 158 -14.77 -0.57 -0.15
N THR A 159 -15.50 0.43 -0.64
CA THR A 159 -16.54 1.09 0.16
C THR A 159 -17.86 1.13 -0.56
N ALA A 160 -18.88 0.50 0.03
CA ALA A 160 -20.27 0.61 -0.40
C ALA A 160 -20.98 1.73 0.37
N VAL A 161 -21.53 2.70 -0.35
CA VAL A 161 -22.17 3.88 0.22
C VAL A 161 -23.69 3.76 0.13
N TYR A 162 -24.33 3.79 1.30
CA TYR A 162 -25.78 3.79 1.47
C TYR A 162 -26.29 5.18 1.81
N ASN A 163 -27.56 5.42 1.49
CA ASN A 163 -28.25 6.69 1.73
C ASN A 163 -27.44 7.90 1.23
N PRO A 164 -26.85 7.85 0.02
CA PRO A 164 -25.79 8.75 -0.39
C PRO A 164 -26.25 10.20 -0.54
N LYS A 165 -27.52 10.40 -0.90
CA LYS A 165 -28.11 11.73 -1.10
C LYS A 165 -29.58 11.78 -0.67
N SER A 166 -30.05 12.96 -0.27
CA SER A 166 -31.46 13.31 -0.11
C SER A 166 -31.61 14.83 -0.18
N GLU A 167 -32.83 15.37 -0.12
CA GLU A 167 -33.07 16.82 -0.12
C GLU A 167 -32.26 17.58 0.95
N GLY A 168 -32.19 17.05 2.18
CA GLY A 168 -31.38 17.65 3.25
C GLY A 168 -29.91 17.19 3.29
N ARG A 169 -29.54 16.21 2.45
CA ARG A 169 -28.18 15.62 2.40
C ARG A 169 -27.63 15.73 0.98
N TYR A 170 -27.15 16.92 0.62
CA TYR A 170 -26.66 17.22 -0.72
C TYR A 170 -25.14 17.35 -0.79
N TRP A 171 -24.44 17.53 0.34
CA TRP A 171 -23.00 17.84 0.38
C TRP A 171 -22.13 16.69 0.90
N GLN A 172 -22.71 15.74 1.63
CA GLN A 172 -21.98 14.65 2.29
C GLN A 172 -21.22 13.76 1.30
N LEU A 173 -21.82 13.48 0.13
CA LEU A 173 -21.20 12.67 -0.91
C LEU A 173 -20.01 13.40 -1.57
N TYR A 174 -20.08 14.73 -1.70
CA TYR A 174 -18.93 15.54 -2.14
C TYR A 174 -17.78 15.46 -1.15
N ARG A 175 -18.08 15.58 0.15
CA ARG A 175 -17.06 15.47 1.20
C ARG A 175 -16.44 14.07 1.23
N LEU A 176 -17.24 13.03 1.01
CA LEU A 176 -16.72 11.67 0.85
C LEU A 176 -15.75 11.57 -0.33
N LYS A 177 -16.13 12.09 -1.52
CA LYS A 177 -15.28 12.10 -2.72
C LYS A 177 -13.96 12.81 -2.45
N GLU A 178 -14.00 13.97 -1.79
CA GLU A 178 -12.80 14.75 -1.42
C GLU A 178 -11.84 13.93 -0.56
N ILE A 179 -12.34 13.28 0.50
CA ILE A 179 -11.51 12.46 1.40
C ILE A 179 -10.90 11.27 0.65
N PHE A 180 -11.68 10.60 -0.20
CA PHE A 180 -11.14 9.50 -1.00
C PHE A 180 -10.06 9.98 -1.98
N LEU A 181 -10.19 11.16 -2.59
CA LEU A 181 -9.18 11.73 -3.49
C LEU A 181 -7.85 12.08 -2.79
N GLN A 182 -7.85 12.25 -1.47
CA GLN A 182 -6.61 12.44 -0.69
C GLN A 182 -5.81 11.14 -0.51
N GLU A 183 -6.48 9.98 -0.59
CA GLU A 183 -5.93 8.67 -0.23
C GLU A 183 -5.95 7.65 -1.40
N ARG A 184 -6.56 8.02 -2.53
CA ARG A 184 -6.73 7.18 -3.72
C ARG A 184 -6.33 7.92 -4.98
N ALA A 185 -5.87 7.14 -5.95
CA ALA A 185 -5.61 7.66 -7.28
C ALA A 185 -6.92 8.12 -7.94
N GLY A 186 -6.84 9.19 -8.71
CA GLY A 186 -8.00 9.76 -9.39
C GLY A 186 -8.68 8.80 -10.39
N ASN A 187 -7.95 7.79 -10.89
CA ASN A 187 -8.45 6.77 -11.82
C ASN A 187 -9.10 5.56 -11.11
N THR A 188 -9.16 5.54 -9.77
CA THR A 188 -9.82 4.46 -9.02
C THR A 188 -11.26 4.27 -9.49
N PRO A 189 -11.71 3.04 -9.82
CA PRO A 189 -13.07 2.81 -10.29
C PRO A 189 -14.13 3.21 -9.25
N VAL A 190 -15.17 3.89 -9.74
CA VAL A 190 -16.40 4.16 -9.00
C VAL A 190 -17.56 3.65 -9.83
N GLY A 191 -18.35 2.75 -9.26
CA GLY A 191 -19.57 2.25 -9.88
C GLY A 191 -20.76 2.69 -9.05
N PHE A 192 -21.85 3.14 -9.68
CA PHE A 192 -23.08 3.44 -8.96
C PHE A 192 -24.29 2.90 -9.71
N VAL A 193 -25.20 2.33 -8.94
CA VAL A 193 -26.37 1.64 -9.47
C VAL A 193 -27.61 2.23 -8.84
N ARG A 194 -28.45 2.83 -9.67
CA ARG A 194 -29.77 3.33 -9.30
C ARG A 194 -30.80 2.23 -9.48
N GLN A 195 -31.71 2.07 -8.52
CA GLN A 195 -32.85 1.14 -8.61
C GLN A 195 -32.43 -0.31 -8.92
N ALA A 196 -31.34 -0.79 -8.32
CA ALA A 196 -30.81 -2.15 -8.53
C ALA A 196 -31.90 -3.23 -8.37
N GLY A 197 -32.05 -4.08 -9.38
CA GLY A 197 -33.07 -5.15 -9.45
C GLY A 197 -34.49 -4.67 -9.73
N ARG A 198 -34.71 -3.42 -10.17
CA ARG A 198 -36.04 -2.85 -10.44
C ARG A 198 -36.15 -2.35 -11.88
N PRO A 199 -37.36 -2.04 -12.39
CA PRO A 199 -37.55 -1.65 -13.80
C PRO A 199 -36.77 -0.40 -14.25
N GLU A 200 -36.45 0.52 -13.33
CA GLU A 200 -35.67 1.74 -13.61
C GLU A 200 -34.17 1.57 -13.31
N GLU A 201 -33.65 0.33 -13.32
CA GLU A 201 -32.25 0.04 -13.06
C GLU A 201 -31.32 0.79 -14.02
N GLU A 202 -30.37 1.53 -13.47
CA GLU A 202 -29.33 2.23 -14.22
C GLU A 202 -27.98 1.92 -13.60
N VAL A 203 -27.04 1.43 -14.42
CA VAL A 203 -25.69 1.05 -14.00
C VAL A 203 -24.70 2.00 -14.64
N LYS A 204 -23.93 2.72 -13.83
CA LYS A 204 -22.87 3.61 -14.29
C LYS A 204 -21.53 3.20 -13.70
N LEU A 205 -20.50 3.29 -14.53
CA LEU A 205 -19.12 3.03 -14.17
C LEU A 205 -18.27 4.22 -14.63
N THR A 206 -17.50 4.78 -13.70
CA THR A 206 -16.67 5.97 -13.89
C THR A 206 -15.41 5.87 -13.02
N THR A 207 -14.61 6.94 -12.96
CA THR A 207 -13.45 7.06 -12.08
C THR A 207 -13.76 7.94 -10.87
N LEU A 208 -12.94 7.87 -9.84
CA LEU A 208 -13.08 8.70 -8.65
C LEU A 208 -12.99 10.20 -8.97
N SER A 209 -12.16 10.60 -9.94
CA SER A 209 -12.07 12.00 -10.37
C SER A 209 -13.32 12.46 -11.10
N ASP A 210 -13.82 11.63 -12.02
CA ASP A 210 -14.92 11.96 -12.92
C ASP A 210 -16.30 11.70 -12.29
N PHE A 211 -16.35 11.05 -11.13
CA PHE A 211 -17.60 10.76 -10.44
C PHE A 211 -18.32 12.04 -10.02
N ASP A 212 -19.47 12.34 -10.62
CA ASP A 212 -20.31 13.48 -10.26
C ASP A 212 -21.38 13.09 -9.21
N PRO A 213 -21.29 13.61 -7.97
CA PRO A 213 -22.32 13.41 -6.94
C PRO A 213 -23.72 13.92 -7.31
N GLU A 214 -23.88 14.76 -8.35
CA GLU A 214 -25.20 15.19 -8.83
C GLU A 214 -26.00 14.09 -9.52
N GLU A 215 -25.35 13.08 -10.09
CA GLU A 215 -26.02 11.96 -10.77
C GLU A 215 -26.64 10.93 -9.81
N VAL A 216 -26.44 11.11 -8.51
CA VAL A 216 -26.83 10.15 -7.47
C VAL A 216 -28.08 10.64 -6.72
N ASP A 217 -29.06 9.74 -6.55
CA ASP A 217 -30.26 10.00 -5.76
C ASP A 217 -30.39 9.05 -4.54
N MET A 218 -31.53 9.10 -3.84
CA MET A 218 -31.77 8.25 -2.68
C MET A 218 -31.95 6.75 -2.99
N PHE A 219 -32.14 6.39 -4.26
CA PHE A 219 -32.31 5.00 -4.72
C PHE A 219 -31.03 4.42 -5.33
N THR A 220 -29.91 5.12 -5.14
CA THR A 220 -28.63 4.75 -5.70
C THR A 220 -27.71 4.18 -4.62
N VAL A 221 -26.98 3.12 -4.95
CA VAL A 221 -25.84 2.63 -4.16
C VAL A 221 -24.56 2.93 -4.93
N VAL A 222 -23.56 3.48 -4.25
CA VAL A 222 -22.25 3.78 -4.82
C VAL A 222 -21.22 2.79 -4.28
N LEU A 223 -20.38 2.24 -5.15
CA LEU A 223 -19.23 1.39 -4.82
C LEU A 223 -17.96 2.11 -5.26
N ILE A 224 -17.01 2.28 -4.34
CA ILE A 224 -15.70 2.87 -4.59
C ILE A 224 -14.64 1.81 -4.42
N GLY A 225 -13.76 1.69 -5.40
CA GLY A 225 -12.67 0.71 -5.41
C GLY A 225 -11.58 1.00 -4.40
N ASN A 226 -10.79 -0.04 -4.13
CA ASN A 226 -9.51 0.12 -3.46
C ASN A 226 -8.38 0.39 -4.46
N SER A 227 -7.15 0.50 -3.97
CA SER A 227 -5.94 0.76 -4.77
C SER A 227 -5.67 -0.27 -5.87
N GLN A 228 -6.23 -1.48 -5.77
CA GLN A 228 -6.02 -2.59 -6.71
C GLN A 228 -7.18 -2.74 -7.70
N SER A 229 -8.26 -1.98 -7.52
CA SER A 229 -9.44 -2.05 -8.36
C SER A 229 -9.17 -1.44 -9.74
N TYR A 230 -9.66 -2.09 -10.80
CA TYR A 230 -9.54 -1.59 -12.17
C TYR A 230 -10.81 -1.85 -12.97
N GLN A 231 -10.92 -1.17 -14.11
CA GLN A 231 -11.97 -1.41 -15.08
C GLN A 231 -11.43 -2.26 -16.24
N TRP A 232 -12.19 -3.28 -16.66
CA TRP A 232 -11.87 -4.05 -17.87
C TRP A 232 -13.16 -4.49 -18.55
N GLN A 233 -13.29 -4.27 -19.86
CA GLN A 233 -14.51 -4.56 -20.63
C GLN A 233 -15.79 -4.01 -19.97
N HIS A 234 -15.73 -2.78 -19.48
CA HIS A 234 -16.84 -2.10 -18.75
C HIS A 234 -17.30 -2.83 -17.48
N LYS A 235 -16.44 -3.68 -16.90
CA LYS A 235 -16.63 -4.30 -15.60
C LYS A 235 -15.71 -3.68 -14.56
N PHE A 236 -16.24 -3.48 -13.36
CA PHE A 236 -15.47 -3.12 -12.18
C PHE A 236 -14.92 -4.41 -11.57
N ILE A 237 -13.60 -4.54 -11.53
CA ILE A 237 -12.92 -5.73 -11.00
C ILE A 237 -11.98 -5.32 -9.87
N THR A 238 -12.14 -5.96 -8.71
CA THR A 238 -11.10 -5.98 -7.67
C THR A 238 -10.45 -7.36 -7.65
N PRO A 239 -9.14 -7.47 -7.96
CA PRO A 239 -8.48 -8.76 -8.07
C PRO A 239 -8.38 -9.45 -6.70
N ARG A 240 -8.54 -10.78 -6.69
CA ARG A 240 -8.29 -11.63 -5.52
C ARG A 240 -6.81 -11.94 -5.27
N GLY A 241 -5.91 -11.43 -6.12
CA GLY A 241 -4.47 -11.64 -6.05
C GLY A 241 -3.92 -12.81 -6.88
N TYR A 242 -4.74 -13.74 -7.37
CA TYR A 242 -4.28 -14.91 -8.14
C TYR A 242 -3.59 -14.57 -9.47
N TYR A 243 -4.04 -13.51 -10.13
CA TYR A 243 -3.58 -13.08 -11.45
C TYR A 243 -2.94 -11.69 -11.38
N ARG A 244 -2.37 -11.30 -10.22
CA ARG A 244 -1.44 -10.17 -10.23
C ARG A 244 -0.44 -10.46 -11.34
N ALA A 245 -0.36 -9.53 -12.29
CA ALA A 245 0.44 -9.70 -13.48
C ALA A 245 1.81 -10.24 -13.05
N THR A 246 2.03 -11.49 -13.40
CA THR A 246 3.33 -12.01 -13.75
C THR A 246 3.81 -11.22 -14.98
N GLU A 247 4.09 -9.94 -14.80
CA GLU A 247 5.01 -9.21 -15.69
C GLU A 247 6.46 -9.45 -15.25
N GLU A 248 6.69 -10.25 -14.22
CA GLU A 248 8.01 -10.60 -13.69
C GLU A 248 8.27 -12.11 -13.82
N ALA A 249 8.20 -12.64 -15.04
CA ALA A 249 8.44 -14.07 -15.33
C ALA A 249 9.94 -14.47 -15.38
N SER A 250 10.86 -13.71 -14.77
CA SER A 250 12.29 -14.09 -14.74
C SER A 250 13.03 -13.80 -13.43
N THR A 251 12.35 -13.29 -12.41
CA THR A 251 12.99 -12.77 -11.21
C THR A 251 13.04 -13.85 -10.14
N LYS A 252 14.24 -14.27 -9.70
CA LYS A 252 14.38 -15.28 -8.63
C LYS A 252 13.73 -14.77 -7.34
N PRO A 253 13.21 -15.62 -6.43
CA PRO A 253 12.52 -15.19 -5.21
C PRO A 253 13.30 -14.16 -4.36
N GLY A 254 14.64 -14.28 -4.30
CA GLY A 254 15.49 -13.33 -3.58
C GLY A 254 15.52 -11.93 -4.21
N GLN A 255 15.37 -11.83 -5.53
CA GLN A 255 15.39 -10.57 -6.26
C GLN A 255 14.05 -9.83 -6.12
N GLU A 256 12.92 -10.55 -6.13
CA GLU A 256 11.60 -9.99 -5.87
C GLU A 256 11.50 -9.34 -4.48
N ILE A 257 12.04 -10.03 -3.46
CA ILE A 257 12.11 -9.50 -2.09
C ILE A 257 12.91 -8.19 -2.08
N MET A 258 14.04 -8.14 -2.77
CA MET A 258 14.88 -6.94 -2.83
C MET A 258 14.18 -5.78 -3.55
N ILE A 259 13.50 -6.04 -4.69
CA ILE A 259 12.69 -5.04 -5.41
C ILE A 259 11.62 -4.46 -4.48
N ARG A 260 10.89 -5.32 -3.76
CA ARG A 260 9.87 -4.89 -2.80
C ARG A 260 10.47 -4.06 -1.67
N SER A 261 11.60 -4.48 -1.10
CA SER A 261 12.31 -3.69 -0.07
C SER A 261 12.71 -2.30 -0.59
N PHE A 262 13.23 -2.20 -1.81
CA PHE A 262 13.63 -0.92 -2.39
C PHE A 262 12.44 0.01 -2.64
N ARG A 263 11.31 -0.53 -3.11
CA ARG A 263 10.05 0.23 -3.25
C ARG A 263 9.57 0.76 -1.90
N THR A 264 9.59 -0.07 -0.86
CA THR A 264 9.23 0.33 0.51
C THR A 264 10.16 1.44 1.03
N ILE A 265 11.48 1.25 0.92
CA ILE A 265 12.45 2.27 1.34
C ILE A 265 12.20 3.58 0.61
N ALA A 266 12.01 3.53 -0.72
CA ALA A 266 11.79 4.73 -1.53
C ALA A 266 10.51 5.48 -1.12
N SER A 267 9.45 4.79 -0.71
CA SER A 267 8.21 5.42 -0.22
C SER A 267 8.33 6.06 1.16
N GLU A 268 9.34 5.68 1.95
CA GLU A 268 9.57 6.17 3.32
C GLU A 268 10.68 7.24 3.41
N LEU A 269 11.35 7.57 2.31
CA LEU A 269 12.35 8.65 2.26
C LEU A 269 11.71 10.01 2.60
N ARG A 270 12.42 10.85 3.37
CA ARG A 270 11.93 12.20 3.72
C ARG A 270 12.08 13.17 2.56
N ASN A 271 13.12 13.02 1.76
CA ASN A 271 13.39 13.79 0.56
C ASN A 271 13.28 12.91 -0.70
N PRO A 272 12.18 13.01 -1.47
CA PRO A 272 12.00 12.22 -2.68
C PRO A 272 12.88 12.71 -3.86
N ASP A 273 13.28 13.98 -3.86
CA ASP A 273 13.95 14.70 -4.95
C ASP A 273 15.48 14.61 -4.88
N ILE A 274 15.98 13.38 -4.68
CA ILE A 274 17.42 13.09 -4.69
C ILE A 274 17.85 12.76 -6.13
N PRO A 275 18.98 13.30 -6.62
CA PRO A 275 19.54 12.91 -7.92
C PRO A 275 19.60 11.40 -8.06
N PHE A 276 19.26 10.92 -9.25
CA PHE A 276 18.97 9.51 -9.49
C PHE A 276 20.14 8.57 -9.15
N ASP A 277 21.37 8.92 -9.51
CA ASP A 277 22.57 8.14 -9.22
C ASP A 277 22.86 8.05 -7.71
N ARG A 278 22.71 9.18 -7.02
CA ARG A 278 22.80 9.28 -5.56
C ARG A 278 21.68 8.49 -4.88
N LYS A 279 20.46 8.55 -5.40
CA LYS A 279 19.29 7.82 -4.86
C LYS A 279 19.52 6.31 -4.93
N TRP A 280 20.06 5.81 -6.04
CA TRP A 280 20.37 4.39 -6.20
C TRP A 280 21.32 3.85 -5.11
N ALA A 281 22.43 4.55 -4.87
CA ALA A 281 23.38 4.17 -3.84
C ALA A 281 22.83 4.36 -2.42
N LEU A 282 22.00 5.38 -2.18
CA LEU A 282 21.33 5.59 -0.89
C LEU A 282 20.35 4.47 -0.56
N LEU A 283 19.53 4.02 -1.52
CA LEU A 283 18.60 2.90 -1.31
C LEU A 283 19.35 1.62 -0.92
N HIS A 284 20.47 1.34 -1.58
CA HIS A 284 21.35 0.23 -1.21
C HIS A 284 21.91 0.38 0.21
N ALA A 285 22.36 1.59 0.58
CA ALA A 285 22.86 1.87 1.92
C ALA A 285 21.80 1.59 2.99
N ILE A 286 20.60 2.16 2.83
CA ILE A 286 19.47 1.95 3.77
C ILE A 286 19.06 0.48 3.82
N HIS A 287 19.00 -0.21 2.67
CA HIS A 287 18.64 -1.63 2.63
C HIS A 287 19.62 -2.50 3.43
N THR A 288 20.92 -2.27 3.26
CA THR A 288 21.96 -3.03 3.98
C THR A 288 21.97 -2.75 5.48
N THR A 289 21.62 -1.54 5.92
CA THR A 289 21.69 -1.14 7.32
C THR A 289 20.36 -1.16 8.05
N ALA A 290 19.24 -1.24 7.33
CA ALA A 290 17.89 -0.97 7.84
C ALA A 290 17.82 0.35 8.64
N ASP A 291 18.52 1.39 8.16
CA ASP A 291 18.73 2.63 8.91
C ASP A 291 18.49 3.86 8.02
N PHE A 292 17.36 4.53 8.21
CA PHE A 292 17.00 5.76 7.48
C PHE A 292 17.85 6.97 7.89
N ASP A 293 18.66 6.91 8.95
CA ASP A 293 19.64 7.97 9.25
C ASP A 293 20.65 8.15 8.12
N MET A 294 20.82 7.14 7.24
CA MET A 294 21.66 7.24 6.04
C MET A 294 21.26 8.43 5.18
N GLU A 295 20.00 8.85 5.16
CA GLU A 295 19.58 10.04 4.41
C GLU A 295 20.32 11.32 4.84
N ASN A 296 20.69 11.41 6.13
CA ASN A 296 21.37 12.58 6.69
C ASN A 296 22.90 12.53 6.51
N ILE A 297 23.47 11.33 6.43
CA ILE A 297 24.94 11.14 6.45
C ILE A 297 25.49 10.60 5.14
N PHE A 298 24.65 10.12 4.22
CA PHE A 298 25.09 9.64 2.92
C PHE A 298 25.40 10.81 1.99
N TYR A 299 26.62 10.79 1.46
CA TYR A 299 27.13 11.79 0.56
C TYR A 299 27.65 11.11 -0.71
N ALA A 300 27.31 11.65 -1.87
CA ALA A 300 27.98 11.35 -3.12
C ALA A 300 28.10 12.65 -3.92
N ASP A 301 29.23 12.86 -4.61
CA ASP A 301 29.27 13.94 -5.59
C ASP A 301 28.26 13.66 -6.71
N GLU A 302 27.79 14.73 -7.36
CA GLU A 302 26.85 14.62 -8.47
C GLU A 302 27.44 13.79 -9.62
N GLY A 303 26.73 12.76 -10.04
CA GLY A 303 27.17 11.84 -11.10
C GLY A 303 28.30 10.89 -10.68
N ALA A 304 28.70 10.84 -9.41
CA ALA A 304 29.84 10.02 -8.98
C ALA A 304 29.57 8.52 -9.21
N VAL A 305 28.35 8.04 -8.93
CA VAL A 305 28.01 6.61 -9.08
C VAL A 305 28.08 6.22 -10.56
N GLU A 306 27.50 7.05 -11.43
CA GLU A 306 27.50 6.84 -12.87
C GLU A 306 28.91 6.91 -13.47
N GLN A 307 29.73 7.90 -13.08
CA GLN A 307 31.10 8.06 -13.57
C GLN A 307 31.97 6.85 -13.22
N ILE A 308 31.90 6.37 -11.97
CA ILE A 308 32.67 5.20 -11.53
C ILE A 308 32.17 3.94 -12.27
N TYR A 309 30.86 3.79 -12.44
CA TYR A 309 30.31 2.67 -13.21
C TYR A 309 30.81 2.69 -14.66
N LYS A 310 30.82 3.85 -15.34
CA LYS A 310 31.33 3.99 -16.72
C LYS A 310 32.81 3.67 -16.83
N ALA A 311 33.63 4.06 -15.86
CA ALA A 311 35.05 3.73 -15.84
C ALA A 311 35.29 2.20 -15.75
N LEU A 312 34.50 1.51 -14.93
CA LEU A 312 34.59 0.06 -14.76
C LEU A 312 33.99 -0.72 -15.95
N SER A 313 32.75 -0.41 -16.33
CA SER A 313 32.04 -1.08 -17.44
C SER A 313 32.62 -0.79 -18.81
N GLY A 314 33.24 0.39 -18.99
CA GLY A 314 33.97 0.76 -20.20
C GLY A 314 35.39 0.19 -20.28
N GLY A 315 35.85 -0.54 -19.25
CA GLY A 315 37.18 -1.15 -19.21
C GLY A 315 38.34 -0.16 -19.04
N GLN A 316 38.07 1.09 -18.63
CA GLN A 316 39.12 2.06 -18.29
C GLN A 316 39.83 1.68 -17.01
N VAL A 317 39.10 1.06 -16.08
CA VAL A 317 39.62 0.52 -14.82
C VAL A 317 39.15 -0.91 -14.67
N ASP A 318 40.08 -1.81 -14.37
CA ASP A 318 39.80 -3.25 -14.22
C ASP A 318 39.97 -3.74 -12.77
N THR A 319 40.30 -2.85 -11.84
CA THR A 319 40.69 -3.23 -10.48
C THR A 319 39.99 -2.37 -9.42
N ILE A 320 39.45 -3.05 -8.40
CA ILE A 320 38.93 -2.48 -7.17
C ILE A 320 39.88 -2.84 -6.03
N VAL A 321 40.39 -1.84 -5.32
CA VAL A 321 41.27 -2.03 -4.16
C VAL A 321 40.48 -1.79 -2.88
N THR A 322 40.58 -2.72 -1.93
CA THR A 322 39.91 -2.62 -0.63
C THR A 322 40.90 -2.54 0.52
N ASP A 323 40.54 -1.82 1.59
CA ASP A 323 41.38 -1.68 2.79
C ASP A 323 41.46 -2.95 3.66
N VAL A 324 40.38 -3.74 3.68
CA VAL A 324 40.27 -4.99 4.44
C VAL A 324 39.58 -6.09 3.62
N THR A 325 39.93 -7.34 3.89
CA THR A 325 39.39 -8.51 3.18
C THR A 325 37.87 -8.63 3.28
N MET A 326 37.26 -8.14 4.36
CA MET A 326 35.81 -8.19 4.55
C MET A 326 35.05 -7.34 3.51
N VAL A 327 35.62 -6.22 3.06
CA VAL A 327 35.02 -5.43 1.96
C VAL A 327 35.09 -6.25 0.67
N ALA A 328 36.26 -6.81 0.36
CA ALA A 328 36.45 -7.63 -0.84
C ALA A 328 35.47 -8.82 -0.89
N SER A 329 35.31 -9.53 0.22
CA SER A 329 34.39 -10.67 0.32
C SER A 329 32.91 -10.29 0.17
N GLY A 330 32.54 -9.02 0.43
CA GLY A 330 31.17 -8.53 0.28
C GLY A 330 30.82 -8.07 -1.15
N ILE A 331 31.80 -7.96 -2.05
CA ILE A 331 31.57 -7.56 -3.44
C ILE A 331 31.10 -8.79 -4.24
N ARG A 332 30.03 -8.63 -5.03
CA ARG A 332 29.35 -9.74 -5.73
C ARG A 332 30.24 -10.31 -6.85
N LYS A 333 30.62 -11.58 -6.74
CA LYS A 333 31.45 -12.27 -7.75
C LYS A 333 30.86 -12.24 -9.16
N LYS A 334 29.54 -12.44 -9.31
CA LYS A 334 28.87 -12.37 -10.61
C LYS A 334 28.98 -10.99 -11.27
N ALA A 335 28.91 -9.91 -10.48
CA ALA A 335 29.07 -8.55 -10.98
C ALA A 335 30.51 -8.30 -11.47
N LEU A 336 31.50 -8.82 -10.74
CA LEU A 336 32.91 -8.77 -11.11
C LEU A 336 33.18 -9.53 -12.41
N GLU A 337 32.70 -10.77 -12.51
CA GLU A 337 32.80 -11.62 -13.71
C GLU A 337 32.14 -10.95 -14.93
N ARG A 338 30.94 -10.39 -14.74
CA ARG A 338 30.18 -9.69 -15.78
C ARG A 338 30.90 -8.47 -16.34
N LEU A 339 31.56 -7.71 -15.49
CA LEU A 339 32.26 -6.47 -15.87
C LEU A 339 33.75 -6.70 -16.18
N GLY A 340 34.29 -7.90 -15.96
CA GLY A 340 35.71 -8.18 -16.13
C GLY A 340 36.60 -7.45 -15.11
N VAL A 341 36.08 -7.16 -13.92
CA VAL A 341 36.75 -6.38 -12.87
C VAL A 341 37.31 -7.29 -11.78
N ASN A 342 38.52 -7.01 -11.32
CA ASN A 342 39.21 -7.72 -10.26
C ASN A 342 39.07 -6.99 -8.92
N VAL A 343 39.06 -7.74 -7.81
CA VAL A 343 39.12 -7.16 -6.46
C VAL A 343 40.42 -7.57 -5.78
N LYS A 344 41.15 -6.60 -5.23
CA LYS A 344 42.42 -6.84 -4.51
C LYS A 344 42.41 -6.23 -3.12
N CYS A 345 42.95 -6.98 -2.17
CA CYS A 345 43.21 -6.54 -0.80
C CYS A 345 44.65 -6.87 -0.42
N TYR A 346 45.48 -5.85 -0.27
CA TYR A 346 46.91 -6.02 0.01
C TYR A 346 47.22 -6.24 1.49
N LEU A 347 46.22 -6.23 2.38
CA LEU A 347 46.44 -6.33 3.83
C LEU A 347 47.22 -7.59 4.25
N GLY A 348 47.06 -8.69 3.51
CA GLY A 348 47.75 -9.96 3.74
C GLY A 348 48.98 -10.18 2.85
N ASP A 349 49.40 -9.21 2.04
CA ASP A 349 50.58 -9.33 1.18
C ASP A 349 51.86 -9.34 2.03
N PRO A 350 52.80 -10.29 1.84
CA PRO A 350 54.04 -10.35 2.62
C PRO A 350 54.87 -9.07 2.59
N ARG A 351 54.84 -8.31 1.47
CA ARG A 351 55.57 -7.05 1.31
C ARG A 351 55.04 -5.95 2.24
N VAL A 352 53.78 -6.04 2.64
CA VAL A 352 53.11 -5.03 3.48
C VAL A 352 53.61 -5.07 4.92
N GLU A 353 53.97 -6.25 5.44
CA GLU A 353 54.51 -6.37 6.80
C GLU A 353 55.89 -5.71 6.91
N GLU A 354 56.78 -5.98 5.97
CA GLU A 354 58.10 -5.34 5.90
C GLU A 354 57.96 -3.81 5.74
N MET A 355 57.08 -3.36 4.85
CA MET A 355 56.84 -1.94 4.61
C MET A 355 56.25 -1.22 5.83
N ALA A 356 55.30 -1.85 6.53
CA ALA A 356 54.70 -1.31 7.74
C ALA A 356 55.74 -1.07 8.84
N LEU A 357 56.64 -2.04 9.05
CA LEU A 357 57.74 -1.93 10.01
C LEU A 357 58.76 -0.86 9.57
N LYS A 358 59.21 -0.92 8.32
CA LYS A 358 60.24 -0.02 7.78
C LYS A 358 59.85 1.45 7.87
N TRP A 359 58.58 1.77 7.60
CA TRP A 359 58.09 3.14 7.57
C TRP A 359 57.32 3.55 8.83
N ASN A 360 57.21 2.65 9.82
CA ASN A 360 56.44 2.84 11.05
C ASN A 360 54.99 3.32 10.80
N ILE A 361 54.27 2.59 9.94
CA ILE A 361 52.88 2.86 9.56
C ILE A 361 52.00 1.62 9.76
N THR A 362 50.68 1.77 9.72
CA THR A 362 49.79 0.61 9.83
C THR A 362 49.91 -0.30 8.59
N ARG A 363 49.65 -1.60 8.75
CA ARG A 363 49.60 -2.55 7.63
C ARG A 363 48.61 -2.11 6.54
N THR A 364 47.49 -1.52 6.92
CA THR A 364 46.51 -0.98 5.97
C THR A 364 47.07 0.21 5.19
N GLN A 365 47.87 1.10 5.80
CA GLN A 365 48.56 2.18 5.07
C GLN A 365 49.62 1.65 4.11
N ALA A 366 50.44 0.70 4.56
CA ALA A 366 51.44 0.05 3.71
C ALA A 366 50.78 -0.69 2.54
N GLY A 367 49.66 -1.38 2.77
CA GLY A 367 48.86 -2.01 1.72
C GLY A 367 48.35 -1.03 0.67
N ILE A 368 47.89 0.15 1.08
CA ILE A 368 47.47 1.20 0.13
C ILE A 368 48.64 1.76 -0.67
N ARG A 369 49.83 1.95 -0.06
CA ARG A 369 51.02 2.38 -0.82
C ARG A 369 51.36 1.38 -1.92
N LEU A 370 51.41 0.11 -1.57
CA LEU A 370 51.70 -0.97 -2.51
C LEU A 370 50.62 -1.05 -3.61
N ALA A 371 49.35 -0.91 -3.23
CA ALA A 371 48.25 -0.90 -4.18
C ALA A 371 48.31 0.30 -5.16
N VAL A 372 48.75 1.48 -4.70
CA VAL A 372 48.94 2.66 -5.56
C VAL A 372 50.12 2.49 -6.52
N GLU A 373 51.18 1.80 -6.11
CA GLU A 373 52.30 1.48 -7.02
C GLU A 373 51.87 0.57 -8.17
N GLU A 374 50.94 -0.36 -7.93
CA GLU A 374 50.48 -1.33 -8.93
C GLU A 374 49.21 -0.89 -9.69
N HIS A 375 48.29 -0.17 -9.04
CA HIS A 375 46.96 0.20 -9.57
C HIS A 375 46.58 1.65 -9.21
N PRO A 376 47.35 2.67 -9.64
CA PRO A 376 47.17 4.07 -9.20
C PRO A 376 45.82 4.69 -9.56
N ASP A 377 45.11 4.10 -10.52
CA ASP A 377 43.84 4.51 -11.12
C ASP A 377 42.63 3.66 -10.69
N ALA A 378 42.84 2.64 -9.85
CA ALA A 378 41.78 1.76 -9.35
C ALA A 378 40.61 2.49 -8.67
N LEU A 379 39.48 1.82 -8.54
CA LEU A 379 38.45 2.20 -7.57
C LEU A 379 38.90 1.78 -6.18
N TYR A 380 39.01 2.71 -5.24
CA TYR A 380 39.39 2.39 -3.86
C TYR A 380 38.18 2.40 -2.92
N ALA A 381 38.01 1.34 -2.12
CA ALA A 381 36.92 1.19 -1.16
C ALA A 381 37.44 0.96 0.27
N PHE A 382 36.95 1.77 1.20
CA PHE A 382 37.37 1.79 2.59
C PHE A 382 36.19 1.53 3.52
N GLY A 383 36.21 0.38 4.20
CA GLY A 383 35.14 -0.03 5.13
C GLY A 383 35.54 0.02 6.61
N ASN A 384 36.83 0.01 6.93
CA ASN A 384 37.28 -0.15 8.32
C ASN A 384 38.41 0.79 8.73
N ALA A 385 39.46 0.93 7.92
CA ALA A 385 40.71 1.56 8.32
C ALA A 385 40.75 3.06 7.91
N PRO A 386 40.48 4.01 8.83
CA PRO A 386 40.56 5.44 8.51
C PRO A 386 41.99 5.86 8.10
N THR A 387 43.02 5.26 8.69
CA THR A 387 44.42 5.54 8.34
C THR A 387 44.76 5.19 6.90
N ALA A 388 44.12 4.16 6.34
CA ALA A 388 44.29 3.76 4.95
C ALA A 388 43.68 4.80 3.99
N LEU A 389 42.49 5.31 4.32
CA LEU A 389 41.84 6.36 3.54
C LEU A 389 42.65 7.68 3.59
N MET A 390 43.14 8.05 4.77
CA MET A 390 44.02 9.22 4.93
C MET A 390 45.29 9.08 4.09
N GLU A 391 45.85 7.87 4.02
CA GLU A 391 47.06 7.60 3.24
C GLU A 391 46.82 7.71 1.74
N LEU A 392 45.70 7.18 1.22
CA LEU A 392 45.32 7.40 -0.17
C LEU A 392 45.18 8.90 -0.47
N CYS A 393 44.48 9.65 0.39
CA CYS A 393 44.31 11.10 0.21
C CYS A 393 45.67 11.82 0.14
N ARG A 394 46.63 11.41 0.97
CA ARG A 394 48.00 11.95 0.96
C ARG A 394 48.71 11.63 -0.36
N LEU A 395 48.59 10.41 -0.87
CA LEU A 395 49.21 9.97 -2.13
C LEU A 395 48.61 10.69 -3.35
N ILE A 396 47.29 10.92 -3.37
CA ILE A 396 46.61 11.71 -4.41
C ILE A 396 47.15 13.15 -4.44
N ARG A 397 47.28 13.79 -3.27
CA ARG A 397 47.84 15.16 -3.18
C ARG A 397 49.31 15.25 -3.59
N GLN A 398 50.03 14.14 -3.51
CA GLN A 398 51.42 14.05 -3.98
C GLN A 398 51.53 13.71 -5.48
N GLY A 399 50.41 13.58 -6.19
CA GLY A 399 50.39 13.18 -7.60
C GLY A 399 50.79 11.73 -7.85
N LYS A 400 50.76 10.87 -6.80
CA LYS A 400 51.15 9.46 -6.89
C LYS A 400 49.99 8.52 -7.23
N ALA A 401 48.75 8.97 -7.02
CA ALA A 401 47.53 8.21 -7.30
C ALA A 401 46.55 9.11 -8.05
N ASN A 402 45.81 8.54 -9.00
CA ASN A 402 44.70 9.19 -9.70
C ASN A 402 43.50 8.23 -9.84
N PRO A 403 42.84 7.86 -8.72
CA PRO A 403 41.76 6.87 -8.73
C PRO A 403 40.59 7.27 -9.63
N ALA A 404 39.94 6.29 -10.26
CA ALA A 404 38.66 6.52 -10.94
C ALA A 404 37.54 6.92 -9.96
N GLY A 405 37.66 6.54 -8.68
CA GLY A 405 36.79 7.03 -7.62
C GLY A 405 37.13 6.44 -6.26
N VAL A 406 36.44 6.92 -5.23
CA VAL A 406 36.62 6.43 -3.86
C VAL A 406 35.30 6.21 -3.15
N VAL A 407 35.14 5.02 -2.56
CA VAL A 407 34.07 4.69 -1.60
C VAL A 407 34.63 4.81 -0.18
N GLY A 408 34.26 5.88 0.54
CA GLY A 408 34.75 6.19 1.88
C GLY A 408 33.71 5.94 2.97
N ALA A 409 33.67 4.72 3.51
CA ALA A 409 32.79 4.34 4.63
C ALA A 409 33.54 3.71 5.83
N PRO A 410 34.71 4.21 6.28
CA PRO A 410 35.34 3.69 7.49
C PRO A 410 34.45 3.92 8.72
N VAL A 411 34.38 2.93 9.60
CA VAL A 411 33.65 2.98 10.87
C VAL A 411 34.60 3.09 12.06
N GLY A 412 34.16 3.74 13.13
CA GLY A 412 34.91 3.78 14.39
C GLY A 412 34.93 5.15 15.05
N PHE A 413 35.85 5.33 15.99
CA PHE A 413 35.84 6.46 16.91
C PHE A 413 37.03 7.40 16.79
N VAL A 414 38.19 6.90 16.33
CA VAL A 414 39.45 7.64 16.23
C VAL A 414 39.81 7.86 14.76
N ASN A 415 40.09 9.10 14.36
CA ASN A 415 40.47 9.52 13.00
C ASN A 415 39.44 9.25 11.89
N VAL A 416 38.23 8.76 12.21
CA VAL A 416 37.22 8.38 11.22
C VAL A 416 36.61 9.60 10.53
N LYS A 417 36.18 10.60 11.31
CA LYS A 417 35.60 11.82 10.74
C LYS A 417 36.65 12.57 9.92
N GLU A 418 37.84 12.68 10.47
CA GLU A 418 39.01 13.35 9.87
C GLU A 418 39.37 12.71 8.53
N SER A 419 39.41 11.38 8.44
CA SER A 419 39.69 10.67 7.18
C SER A 419 38.66 10.98 6.08
N LYS A 420 37.38 11.09 6.44
CA LYS A 420 36.29 11.41 5.51
C LYS A 420 36.31 12.88 5.10
N TYR A 421 36.66 13.78 6.02
CA TYR A 421 36.86 15.20 5.69
C TYR A 421 38.04 15.41 4.73
N MET A 422 39.13 14.66 4.91
CA MET A 422 40.26 14.66 3.98
C MET A 422 39.85 14.23 2.58
N LEU A 423 39.05 13.15 2.46
CA LEU A 423 38.49 12.71 1.18
C LEU A 423 37.56 13.76 0.56
N LYS A 424 36.67 14.34 1.38
CA LYS A 424 35.73 15.38 0.94
C LYS A 424 36.45 16.55 0.27
N ALA A 425 37.60 16.96 0.80
CA ALA A 425 38.41 18.06 0.29
C ALA A 425 39.03 17.83 -1.11
N LEU A 426 39.02 16.60 -1.64
CA LEU A 426 39.57 16.28 -2.97
C LEU A 426 38.56 16.60 -4.09
N GLY A 427 38.39 17.87 -4.45
CA GLY A 427 37.26 18.35 -5.26
C GLY A 427 37.04 17.75 -6.66
N LYS A 428 38.07 17.22 -7.34
CA LYS A 428 37.94 16.67 -8.71
C LYS A 428 37.68 15.15 -8.77
N LEU A 429 37.73 14.47 -7.63
CA LEU A 429 37.70 13.02 -7.55
C LEU A 429 36.27 12.54 -7.25
N PRO A 430 35.63 11.71 -8.11
CA PRO A 430 34.33 11.13 -7.82
C PRO A 430 34.36 10.33 -6.52
N LYS A 431 33.50 10.70 -5.56
CA LYS A 431 33.47 10.01 -4.26
C LYS A 431 32.07 9.75 -3.74
N ILE A 432 31.95 8.60 -3.08
CA ILE A 432 30.75 8.15 -2.37
C ILE A 432 31.17 7.91 -0.92
N MET A 433 30.48 8.50 0.05
CA MET A 433 30.89 8.50 1.45
C MET A 433 29.72 8.39 2.41
N VAL A 434 30.03 7.94 3.62
CA VAL A 434 29.10 7.96 4.75
C VAL A 434 29.72 8.85 5.81
N GLU A 435 29.18 10.05 6.01
CA GLU A 435 29.71 11.04 6.92
C GLU A 435 29.61 10.62 8.40
N GLY A 436 30.30 11.35 9.26
CA GLY A 436 30.34 11.04 10.69
C GLY A 436 31.14 9.76 11.02
N ARG A 437 30.70 9.02 12.03
CA ARG A 437 31.40 7.83 12.56
C ARG A 437 30.83 6.49 12.06
N LYS A 438 29.60 6.50 11.54
CA LYS A 438 28.95 5.31 10.95
C LYS A 438 29.68 4.92 9.66
N GLY A 439 29.58 3.67 9.27
CA GLY A 439 30.33 3.07 8.17
C GLY A 439 30.34 1.56 8.32
N GLY A 440 31.32 0.92 7.70
CA GLY A 440 31.59 -0.50 7.89
C GLY A 440 31.92 -1.20 6.58
N SER A 441 32.53 -2.38 6.69
CA SER A 441 32.89 -3.21 5.54
C SER A 441 31.66 -3.61 4.71
N ASN A 442 30.55 -3.93 5.37
CA ASN A 442 29.26 -4.24 4.73
C ASN A 442 28.76 -3.06 3.88
N LEU A 443 28.87 -1.84 4.40
CA LEU A 443 28.39 -0.63 3.74
C LEU A 443 29.30 -0.23 2.58
N ALA A 444 30.63 -0.28 2.77
CA ALA A 444 31.59 -0.06 1.68
C ALA A 444 31.38 -1.07 0.53
N ALA A 445 31.25 -2.36 0.84
CA ALA A 445 30.99 -3.39 -0.17
C ALA A 445 29.63 -3.18 -0.87
N THR A 446 28.59 -2.79 -0.12
CA THR A 446 27.27 -2.48 -0.66
C THR A 446 27.32 -1.31 -1.64
N LEU A 447 28.04 -0.24 -1.31
CA LEU A 447 28.16 0.93 -2.17
C LEU A 447 28.96 0.61 -3.44
N VAL A 448 29.98 -0.23 -3.34
CA VAL A 448 30.66 -0.78 -4.52
C VAL A 448 29.69 -1.61 -5.36
N ASN A 449 28.92 -2.52 -4.75
CA ASN A 449 27.93 -3.30 -5.48
C ASN A 449 26.87 -2.42 -6.17
N ALA A 450 26.42 -1.35 -5.51
CA ALA A 450 25.47 -0.38 -6.09
C ALA A 450 26.04 0.28 -7.35
N VAL A 451 27.34 0.63 -7.33
CA VAL A 451 28.05 1.11 -8.53
C VAL A 451 28.06 0.03 -9.62
N LEU A 452 28.45 -1.21 -9.30
CA LEU A 452 28.57 -2.31 -10.28
C LEU A 452 27.23 -2.71 -10.95
N CYS A 453 26.10 -2.36 -10.36
CA CYS A 453 24.76 -2.58 -10.93
C CYS A 453 24.03 -1.26 -11.19
N PHE A 454 24.74 -0.17 -11.49
CA PHE A 454 24.09 1.11 -11.77
C PHE A 454 23.17 1.08 -13.00
N ASP A 455 23.41 0.20 -13.97
CA ASP A 455 22.51 0.01 -15.12
C ASP A 455 21.14 -0.57 -14.76
N ASP A 456 20.97 -1.14 -13.56
CA ASP A 456 19.67 -1.55 -13.03
C ASP A 456 18.86 -0.39 -12.43
N ALA A 457 19.48 0.78 -12.25
CA ALA A 457 18.87 1.87 -11.50
C ALA A 457 17.60 2.40 -12.18
N GLU A 458 17.55 2.43 -13.51
CA GLU A 458 16.47 3.12 -14.26
C GLU A 458 15.13 2.45 -14.04
N GLN A 459 15.16 1.13 -13.90
CA GLN A 459 14.00 0.29 -13.69
C GLN A 459 13.75 0.00 -12.21
N LEU A 460 14.57 0.57 -11.32
CA LEU A 460 14.60 0.28 -9.89
C LEU A 460 14.63 -1.24 -9.65
N TRP A 461 15.53 -1.92 -10.37
CA TRP A 461 15.57 -3.39 -10.50
C TRP A 461 16.79 -4.01 -9.80
N PRO A 462 16.92 -3.90 -8.46
CA PRO A 462 18.10 -4.40 -7.77
C PRO A 462 18.15 -5.94 -7.79
N GLY A 463 19.32 -6.48 -7.46
CA GLY A 463 19.47 -7.90 -7.12
C GLY A 463 19.69 -8.86 -8.29
N ARG A 464 20.02 -8.35 -9.49
CA ARG A 464 20.38 -9.14 -10.67
C ARG A 464 21.49 -10.17 -10.41
N ASP A 465 22.45 -9.77 -9.57
CA ASP A 465 23.65 -10.56 -9.24
C ASP A 465 23.52 -11.35 -7.91
N LEU A 466 22.30 -11.50 -7.36
CA LEU A 466 22.02 -12.33 -6.18
C LEU A 466 22.15 -13.84 -6.46
#